data_AF-A0A2V8N330-F1
#
_entry.id   AF-A0A2V8N330-F1
#
_cell.length_a   1.000
_cell.length_b   1.000
_cell.length_c   1.000
_cell.angle_alpha   90.00
_cell.angle_beta   90.00
_cell.angle_gamma   90.00
#
_symmetry.space_group_name_H-M   'P 1'
#
loop_
_entity.id
_entity.type
_entity.pdbx_description
1 polymer ?
#
loop_
_entity_poly.entity_id
_entity_poly.type
_entity_poly.pdbx_seq_one_letter_code
_entity_poly.pdbx_strand_id
1 'polypeptide(L)'
;MSNEVLGLEPLPEAVSESAIDKIRVYSYPNVSKLEAEIELAKHILDLEDDWDGEGSPRYSVDTLERAARFIRTQCDWLWDLFGMVATVPRIGPGPNGGIDIHWKQPSWELLVNIPAENKQMATFYGDDYGVEVIRGSFDPAEPNRGLIAWLMK
;
A
#
# COMPACT_ATOMS: atom_id res chain seq x y z
N MET A 1 -32.55 -3.95 44.65
CA MET A 1 -31.31 -4.54 44.14
C MET A 1 -30.95 -3.76 42.89
N SER A 2 -29.99 -2.85 43.03
CA SER A 2 -29.56 -1.92 41.98
C SER A 2 -28.47 -2.60 41.17
N ASN A 3 -28.67 -2.75 39.86
CA ASN A 3 -27.58 -3.11 38.95
C ASN A 3 -26.85 -1.81 38.55
N GLU A 4 -25.64 -1.64 39.07
CA GLU A 4 -24.67 -0.68 38.53
C GLU A 4 -24.25 -1.16 37.14
N VAL A 5 -24.63 -0.39 36.13
CA VAL A 5 -24.05 -0.50 34.79
C VAL A 5 -22.71 0.25 34.86
N LEU A 6 -21.61 -0.49 34.84
CA LEU A 6 -20.26 0.06 34.70
C LEU A 6 -20.23 0.88 33.40
N GLY A 7 -20.20 2.20 33.53
CA GLY A 7 -20.05 3.13 32.43
C GLY A 7 -18.69 2.95 31.78
N LEU A 8 -18.69 2.38 30.57
CA LEU A 8 -17.57 2.59 29.65
C LEU A 8 -17.60 4.07 29.28
N GLU A 9 -16.59 4.83 29.72
CA GLU A 9 -16.44 6.20 29.28
C GLU A 9 -16.34 6.23 27.75
N PRO A 10 -17.06 7.13 27.07
CA PRO A 10 -16.90 7.29 25.63
C PRO A 10 -15.46 7.69 25.32
N LEU A 11 -14.84 6.97 24.37
CA LEU A 11 -13.51 7.31 23.87
C LEU A 11 -13.49 8.78 23.42
N PRO A 12 -12.45 9.57 23.75
CA PRO A 12 -12.41 10.98 23.44
C PRO A 12 -12.48 11.21 21.92
N GLU A 13 -13.49 12.00 21.51
CA GLU A 13 -13.61 12.59 20.16
C GLU A 13 -12.43 13.53 19.90
N ALA A 14 -11.29 12.98 19.48
CA ALA A 14 -10.24 13.61 18.66
C ALA A 14 -8.92 12.84 18.79
N VAL A 15 -8.90 11.58 18.34
CA VAL A 15 -7.64 11.02 17.87
C VAL A 15 -7.62 11.27 16.37
N SER A 16 -6.78 12.21 15.91
CA SER A 16 -6.65 12.49 14.47
C SER A 16 -6.35 11.19 13.72
N GLU A 17 -6.90 10.98 12.52
CA GLU A 17 -6.58 9.81 11.67
C GLU A 17 -5.05 9.62 11.53
N SER A 18 -4.28 10.71 11.52
CA SER A 18 -2.81 10.69 11.48
C SER A 18 -2.14 10.04 12.71
N ALA A 19 -2.80 10.06 13.86
CA ALA A 19 -2.34 9.43 15.10
C ALA A 19 -2.85 7.99 15.23
N ILE A 20 -4.02 7.68 14.66
CA ILE A 20 -4.55 6.31 14.58
C ILE A 20 -3.65 5.46 13.65
N ASP A 21 -3.23 6.02 12.52
CA ASP A 21 -2.36 5.32 11.56
C ASP A 21 -0.97 5.03 12.13
N LYS A 22 -0.50 5.84 13.09
CA LYS A 22 0.76 5.62 13.81
C LYS A 22 0.68 4.50 14.87
N ILE A 23 -0.53 4.08 15.26
CA ILE A 23 -0.75 3.08 16.32
C ILE A 23 -1.40 1.80 15.77
N ARG A 24 -1.77 1.76 14.48
CA ARG A 24 -2.37 0.57 13.87
C ARG A 24 -1.42 -0.62 13.96
N VAL A 25 -1.79 -1.61 14.77
CA VAL A 25 -1.07 -2.86 14.90
C VAL A 25 -1.54 -3.79 13.78
N TYR A 26 -0.70 -3.93 12.75
CA TYR A 26 -0.94 -4.86 11.64
C TYR A 26 -0.88 -6.31 12.14
N SER A 27 -1.96 -7.06 11.94
CA SER A 27 -2.10 -8.42 12.48
C SER A 27 -2.66 -9.39 11.44
N TYR A 28 -1.92 -9.58 10.35
CA TYR A 28 -2.19 -10.59 9.33
C TYR A 28 -1.00 -11.54 9.12
N PRO A 29 -1.22 -12.75 8.60
CA PRO A 29 -0.13 -13.66 8.23
C PRO A 29 0.81 -13.00 7.20
N ASN A 30 2.12 -13.19 7.35
CA ASN A 30 3.19 -12.56 6.55
C ASN A 30 3.48 -11.07 6.82
N VAL A 31 2.93 -10.44 7.87
CA VAL A 31 3.31 -9.06 8.24
C VAL A 31 4.83 -8.86 8.30
N SER A 32 5.56 -9.82 8.88
CA SER A 32 7.03 -9.76 8.95
C SER A 32 7.73 -9.77 7.58
N LYS A 33 7.16 -10.47 6.59
CA LYS A 33 7.70 -10.49 5.23
C LYS A 33 7.41 -9.19 4.50
N LEU A 34 6.22 -8.61 4.69
CA LEU A 34 5.91 -7.31 4.12
C LEU A 34 6.83 -6.23 4.71
N GLU A 35 6.98 -6.20 6.04
CA GLU A 35 7.86 -5.24 6.69
C GLU A 35 9.33 -5.41 6.25
N ALA A 36 9.78 -6.64 6.02
CA ALA A 36 11.10 -6.88 5.45
C ALA A 36 11.25 -6.32 4.02
N GLU A 37 10.23 -6.46 3.17
CA GLU A 37 10.26 -5.86 1.82
C GLU A 37 10.24 -4.32 1.88
N ILE A 38 9.45 -3.72 2.77
CA ILE A 38 9.43 -2.27 2.99
C ILE A 38 10.79 -1.77 3.48
N GLU A 39 11.45 -2.51 4.38
CA GLU A 39 12.80 -2.18 4.83
C GLU A 39 13.82 -2.28 3.70
N LEU A 40 13.75 -3.35 2.89
CA LEU A 40 14.60 -3.50 1.72
C LEU A 40 14.41 -2.34 0.74
N ALA A 41 13.18 -1.88 0.52
CA ALA A 41 12.86 -0.77 -0.38
C ALA A 41 13.50 0.57 0.00
N LYS A 42 13.98 0.75 1.24
CA LYS A 42 14.64 2.00 1.65
C LYS A 42 15.90 2.31 0.85
N HIS A 43 16.53 1.33 0.21
CA HIS A 43 17.68 1.57 -0.68
C HIS A 43 17.34 2.54 -1.84
N ILE A 44 16.05 2.66 -2.22
CA ILE A 44 15.58 3.58 -3.26
C ILE A 44 15.89 5.04 -2.88
N LEU A 45 15.96 5.34 -1.58
CA LEU A 45 16.27 6.68 -1.06
C LEU A 45 17.74 7.08 -1.25
N ASP A 46 18.62 6.11 -1.47
CA ASP A 46 20.04 6.32 -1.73
C ASP A 46 20.33 6.57 -3.23
N LEU A 47 19.33 6.44 -4.10
CA LEU A 47 19.47 6.74 -5.53
C LEU A 47 19.64 8.24 -5.74
N GLU A 48 20.70 8.61 -6.49
CA GLU A 48 20.96 9.99 -6.85
C GLU A 48 20.01 10.47 -7.96
N ASP A 49 20.02 11.78 -8.24
CA ASP A 49 19.37 12.29 -9.45
C ASP A 49 20.03 11.66 -10.68
N ASP A 50 19.22 11.34 -11.68
CA ASP A 50 19.63 10.71 -12.94
C ASP A 50 20.31 9.34 -12.77
N TRP A 51 19.94 8.57 -11.73
CA TRP A 51 20.50 7.24 -11.47
C TRP A 51 20.32 6.24 -12.63
N ASP A 52 19.32 6.46 -13.48
CA ASP A 52 18.97 5.64 -14.64
C ASP A 52 19.47 6.21 -15.98
N GLY A 53 20.04 7.41 -15.99
CA GLY A 53 20.50 8.10 -17.21
C GLY A 53 19.37 8.71 -18.06
N GLU A 54 18.13 8.73 -17.54
CA GLU A 54 16.94 9.25 -18.24
C GLU A 54 16.31 10.46 -17.52
N GLY A 55 17.06 11.09 -16.60
CA GLY A 55 16.67 12.28 -15.87
C GLY A 55 15.74 12.01 -14.67
N SER A 56 15.71 10.77 -14.14
CA SER A 56 14.88 10.46 -12.98
C SER A 56 15.30 11.28 -11.75
N PRO A 57 14.37 11.92 -11.03
CA PRO A 57 14.70 12.63 -9.81
C PRO A 57 14.97 11.65 -8.66
N ARG A 58 15.72 12.10 -7.65
CA ARG A 58 15.85 11.41 -6.38
C ARG A 58 14.50 11.14 -5.73
N TYR A 59 14.37 9.97 -5.11
CA TYR A 59 13.16 9.55 -4.40
C TYR A 59 13.08 10.14 -2.99
N SER A 60 11.85 10.36 -2.51
CA SER A 60 11.58 10.95 -1.19
C SER A 60 11.08 9.93 -0.20
N VAL A 61 11.44 10.14 1.08
CA VAL A 61 10.91 9.36 2.22
C VAL A 61 9.38 9.41 2.24
N ASP A 62 8.78 10.58 1.98
CA ASP A 62 7.33 10.75 1.94
C ASP A 62 6.65 9.80 0.95
N THR A 63 7.18 9.70 -0.27
CA THR A 63 6.58 8.84 -1.31
C THR A 63 6.70 7.36 -0.94
N LEU A 64 7.85 6.95 -0.39
CA LEU A 64 8.04 5.59 0.11
C LEU A 64 7.09 5.27 1.28
N GLU A 65 6.90 6.20 2.21
CA GLU A 65 5.95 6.04 3.33
C GLU A 65 4.50 5.94 2.84
N ARG A 66 4.11 6.72 1.83
CA ARG A 66 2.78 6.62 1.20
C ARG A 66 2.60 5.26 0.52
N ALA A 67 3.60 4.76 -0.18
CA ALA A 67 3.58 3.43 -0.77
C ALA A 67 3.46 2.32 0.28
N ALA A 68 4.27 2.38 1.34
CA ALA A 68 4.23 1.41 2.43
C ALA A 68 2.85 1.39 3.13
N ARG A 69 2.29 2.57 3.39
CA ARG A 69 0.94 2.72 3.97
C ARG A 69 -0.13 2.13 3.07
N PHE A 70 -0.07 2.40 1.77
CA PHE A 70 -1.00 1.82 0.81
C PHE A 70 -1.01 0.29 0.88
N ILE A 71 0.17 -0.36 0.83
CA ILE A 71 0.27 -1.83 0.84
C ILE A 71 -0.28 -2.42 2.14
N ARG A 72 0.10 -1.83 3.28
CA ARG A 72 -0.38 -2.26 4.60
C ARG A 72 -1.90 -2.16 4.69
N THR A 73 -2.49 -1.06 4.22
CA THR A 73 -3.95 -0.90 4.14
C THR A 73 -4.60 -1.96 3.26
N GLN A 74 -4.04 -2.29 2.10
CA GLN A 74 -4.59 -3.35 1.24
C GLN A 74 -4.50 -4.73 1.90
N CYS A 75 -3.39 -5.04 2.58
CA CYS A 75 -3.20 -6.32 3.27
C CYS A 75 -4.20 -6.48 4.42
N ASP A 76 -4.38 -5.43 5.23
CA ASP A 76 -5.40 -5.42 6.29
C ASP A 76 -6.80 -5.61 5.73
N TRP A 77 -7.15 -4.88 4.67
CA TRP A 77 -8.47 -5.01 4.05
C TRP A 77 -8.74 -6.41 3.52
N LEU A 78 -7.76 -7.04 2.86
CA LEU A 78 -7.89 -8.41 2.37
C LEU A 78 -8.07 -9.41 3.51
N TRP A 79 -7.36 -9.20 4.61
CA TRP A 79 -7.45 -10.04 5.79
C TRP A 79 -8.78 -9.86 6.54
N ASP A 80 -9.12 -8.63 6.87
CA ASP A 80 -10.28 -8.30 7.70
C ASP A 80 -11.61 -8.62 7.00
N LEU A 81 -11.69 -8.40 5.68
CA LEU A 81 -12.93 -8.60 4.92
C LEU A 81 -13.07 -10.01 4.35
N PHE A 82 -11.97 -10.66 3.99
CA PHE A 82 -12.00 -11.93 3.25
C PHE A 82 -11.21 -13.07 3.90
N GLY A 83 -10.48 -12.82 5.00
CA GLY A 83 -9.59 -13.81 5.61
C GLY A 83 -8.44 -14.24 4.70
N MET A 84 -8.14 -13.45 3.66
CA MET A 84 -7.14 -13.78 2.66
C MET A 84 -5.77 -13.20 3.03
N VAL A 85 -4.74 -14.02 2.86
CA VAL A 85 -3.37 -13.59 3.06
C VAL A 85 -2.85 -12.98 1.77
N ALA A 86 -2.63 -11.66 1.78
CA ALA A 86 -2.06 -10.97 0.64
C ALA A 86 -0.65 -11.51 0.31
N THR A 87 -0.36 -11.64 -0.98
CA THR A 87 1.00 -11.88 -1.45
C THR A 87 1.83 -10.60 -1.24
N VAL A 88 3.10 -10.76 -0.91
CA VAL A 88 4.01 -9.62 -0.70
C VAL A 88 4.46 -9.11 -2.08
N PRO A 89 4.24 -7.83 -2.42
CA PRO A 89 4.72 -7.26 -3.68
C PRO A 89 6.23 -7.07 -3.67
N ARG A 90 6.80 -6.74 -4.82
CA ARG A 90 8.09 -6.05 -4.90
C ARG A 90 7.87 -4.54 -4.86
N ILE A 91 8.75 -3.83 -4.16
CA ILE A 91 8.72 -2.36 -4.10
C ILE A 91 9.98 -1.84 -4.78
N GLY A 92 9.81 -0.93 -5.75
CA GLY A 92 10.89 -0.46 -6.60
C GLY A 92 10.76 1.00 -7.02
N PRO A 93 11.82 1.56 -7.64
CA PRO A 93 11.78 2.89 -8.22
C PRO A 93 10.76 2.91 -9.38
N GLY A 94 9.82 3.85 -9.31
CA GLY A 94 8.88 4.15 -10.39
C GLY A 94 9.23 5.48 -11.07
N PRO A 95 8.51 5.86 -12.15
CA PRO A 95 8.82 7.05 -12.92
C PRO A 95 8.67 8.35 -12.11
N ASN A 96 9.51 9.34 -12.42
CA ASN A 96 9.43 10.71 -11.89
C ASN A 96 9.39 10.79 -10.35
N GLY A 97 10.18 9.95 -9.67
CA GLY A 97 10.24 9.91 -8.20
C GLY A 97 9.07 9.16 -7.54
N GLY A 98 8.16 8.57 -8.33
CA GLY A 98 7.06 7.72 -7.83
C GLY A 98 7.54 6.33 -7.43
N ILE A 99 6.80 5.60 -6.61
CA ILE A 99 7.18 4.26 -6.16
C ILE A 99 6.29 3.22 -6.83
N ASP A 100 6.93 2.22 -7.42
CA ASP A 100 6.25 1.08 -8.03
C ASP A 100 6.09 -0.05 -7.03
N ILE A 101 4.90 -0.64 -7.04
CA ILE A 101 4.50 -1.76 -6.21
C ILE A 101 4.00 -2.85 -7.15
N HIS A 102 4.77 -3.93 -7.25
CA HIS A 102 4.56 -4.95 -8.26
C HIS A 102 4.29 -6.30 -7.63
N TRP A 103 3.05 -6.75 -7.72
CA TRP A 103 2.72 -8.15 -7.51
C TRP A 103 2.92 -8.89 -8.83
N LYS A 104 3.91 -9.78 -8.89
CA LYS A 104 4.15 -10.64 -10.04
C LYS A 104 3.98 -12.09 -9.64
N GLN A 105 2.91 -12.72 -10.12
CA GLN A 105 2.57 -14.12 -9.89
C GLN A 105 2.67 -14.91 -11.20
N PRO A 106 2.73 -16.25 -11.15
CA PRO A 106 2.78 -17.07 -12.37
C PRO A 106 1.58 -16.89 -13.31
N SER A 107 0.41 -16.53 -12.76
CA SER A 107 -0.87 -16.45 -13.49
C SER A 107 -1.43 -15.03 -13.63
N TRP A 108 -0.80 -14.03 -13.00
CA TRP A 108 -1.20 -12.64 -13.10
C TRP A 108 -0.12 -11.69 -12.59
N GLU A 109 -0.18 -10.44 -13.02
CA GLU A 109 0.55 -9.35 -12.41
C GLU A 109 -0.33 -8.13 -12.13
N LEU A 110 0.11 -7.34 -11.17
CA LEU A 110 -0.46 -6.04 -10.83
C LEU A 110 0.68 -5.09 -10.49
N LEU A 111 0.83 -4.05 -11.29
CA LEU A 111 1.71 -2.93 -11.05
C LEU A 111 0.86 -1.75 -10.58
N VAL A 112 1.20 -1.19 -9.43
CA VAL A 112 0.63 0.05 -8.90
C VAL A 112 1.76 1.06 -8.77
N ASN A 113 1.58 2.25 -9.33
CA ASN A 113 2.50 3.37 -9.17
C ASN A 113 1.90 4.41 -8.23
N ILE A 114 2.63 4.71 -7.15
CA ILE A 114 2.33 5.78 -6.20
C ILE A 114 3.14 7.02 -6.60
N PRO A 115 2.51 8.12 -7.06
CA PRO A 115 3.23 9.26 -7.61
C PRO A 115 3.93 10.06 -6.52
N ALA A 116 5.04 10.72 -6.88
CA ALA A 116 5.79 11.61 -5.97
C ALA A 116 4.95 12.79 -5.47
N GLU A 117 4.08 13.33 -6.33
CA GLU A 117 3.17 14.42 -5.97
C GLU A 117 1.96 13.88 -5.20
N ASN A 118 1.72 14.40 -3.99
CA ASN A 118 0.70 13.86 -3.08
C ASN A 118 -0.73 14.04 -3.61
N LYS A 119 -0.96 15.07 -4.44
CA LYS A 119 -2.29 15.32 -5.04
C LYS A 119 -2.55 14.54 -6.33
N GLN A 120 -1.55 13.81 -6.84
CA GLN A 120 -1.71 13.03 -8.06
C GLN A 120 -2.31 11.66 -7.72
N MET A 121 -3.24 11.21 -8.57
CA MET A 121 -3.83 9.88 -8.45
C MET A 121 -2.77 8.81 -8.69
N ALA A 122 -2.79 7.76 -7.89
CA ALA A 122 -2.05 6.54 -8.17
C ALA A 122 -2.58 5.90 -9.46
N THR A 123 -1.72 5.18 -10.16
CA THR A 123 -2.10 4.45 -11.37
C THR A 123 -1.86 2.97 -11.20
N PHE A 124 -2.58 2.15 -11.96
CA PHE A 124 -2.37 0.71 -11.94
C PHE A 124 -2.49 0.10 -13.34
N TYR A 125 -1.82 -1.02 -13.49
CA TYR A 125 -1.90 -1.94 -14.63
C TYR A 125 -1.93 -3.37 -14.09
N GLY A 126 -2.91 -4.17 -14.51
CA GLY A 126 -2.97 -5.59 -14.20
C GLY A 126 -3.19 -6.41 -15.46
N ASP A 127 -2.56 -7.58 -15.52
CA ASP A 127 -2.57 -8.48 -16.67
C ASP A 127 -2.54 -9.94 -16.17
N ASP A 128 -3.48 -10.78 -16.63
CA ASP A 128 -3.54 -12.20 -16.25
C ASP A 128 -2.84 -13.14 -17.24
N TYR A 129 -1.98 -12.57 -18.10
CA TYR A 129 -1.20 -13.27 -19.13
C TYR A 129 -2.05 -14.06 -20.13
N GLY A 130 -3.34 -13.75 -20.21
CA GLY A 130 -4.28 -14.50 -21.01
C GLY A 130 -5.31 -13.61 -21.69
N VAL A 131 -6.24 -13.07 -20.90
CA VAL A 131 -7.53 -12.59 -21.41
C VAL A 131 -7.89 -11.22 -20.87
N GLU A 132 -7.58 -10.93 -19.61
CA GLU A 132 -8.02 -9.72 -18.93
C GLU A 132 -6.85 -8.78 -18.66
N VAL A 133 -7.05 -7.51 -19.03
CA VAL A 133 -6.16 -6.40 -18.69
C VAL A 133 -6.98 -5.31 -18.03
N ILE A 134 -6.53 -4.87 -16.86
CA ILE A 134 -7.10 -3.73 -16.15
C ILE A 134 -6.11 -2.58 -16.10
N ARG A 135 -6.60 -1.35 -16.23
CA ARG A 135 -5.79 -0.15 -16.03
C ARG A 135 -6.65 1.00 -15.54
N GLY A 136 -6.07 1.90 -14.78
CA GLY A 136 -6.79 3.07 -14.32
C GLY A 136 -5.99 3.90 -13.34
N SER A 137 -6.70 4.86 -12.74
CA SER A 137 -6.18 5.74 -11.71
C SER A 137 -7.11 5.74 -10.51
N PHE A 138 -6.57 5.96 -9.32
CA PHE A 138 -7.33 5.94 -8.07
C PHE A 138 -6.64 6.78 -6.99
N ASP A 139 -7.40 7.12 -5.95
CA ASP A 139 -6.83 7.70 -4.74
C ASP A 139 -6.25 6.57 -3.88
N PRO A 140 -4.93 6.54 -3.61
CA PRO A 140 -4.32 5.49 -2.80
C PRO A 140 -4.74 5.50 -1.33
N ALA A 141 -5.40 6.57 -0.86
CA ALA A 141 -6.01 6.61 0.46
C ALA A 141 -7.39 5.94 0.50
N GLU A 142 -8.02 5.72 -0.66
CA GLU A 142 -9.36 5.16 -0.76
C GLU A 142 -9.35 3.69 -1.23
N PRO A 143 -10.35 2.89 -0.84
CA PRO A 143 -10.48 1.52 -1.31
C PRO A 143 -10.77 1.44 -2.80
N ASN A 144 -10.04 0.60 -3.52
CA ASN A 144 -10.31 0.33 -4.94
C ASN A 144 -10.75 -1.12 -5.14
N ARG A 145 -12.03 -1.31 -5.46
CA ARG A 145 -12.62 -2.65 -5.66
C ARG A 145 -11.97 -3.45 -6.80
N GLY A 146 -11.50 -2.78 -7.86
CA GLY A 146 -10.82 -3.43 -8.97
C GLY A 146 -9.47 -4.00 -8.55
N LEU A 147 -8.70 -3.25 -7.75
CA LEU A 147 -7.44 -3.72 -7.19
C LEU A 147 -7.64 -4.90 -6.24
N ILE A 148 -8.63 -4.80 -5.33
CA ILE A 148 -8.94 -5.89 -4.40
C ILE A 148 -9.34 -7.16 -5.15
N ALA A 149 -10.23 -7.05 -6.15
CA ALA A 149 -10.65 -8.19 -6.96
C ALA A 149 -9.47 -8.85 -7.68
N TRP A 150 -8.49 -8.06 -8.12
CA TRP A 150 -7.30 -8.56 -8.78
C TRP A 150 -6.36 -9.28 -7.81
N LEU A 151 -6.14 -8.72 -6.62
CA LEU A 151 -5.32 -9.32 -5.56
C LEU A 151 -5.91 -10.64 -5.01
N MET A 152 -7.19 -10.89 -5.28
CA MET A 152 -7.88 -12.13 -4.91
C MET A 152 -7.74 -13.26 -5.95
N LYS A 153 -7.09 -13.03 -7.11
CA LYS A 153 -6.91 -14.05 -8.15
C LYS A 153 -5.93 -15.16 -7.76
#